data_AF-A0A6A1V3Z7-F1
#
_entry.id   AF-A0A6A1V3Z7-F1
#
_cell.length_a   1.000
_cell.length_b   1.000
_cell.length_c   1.000
_cell.angle_alpha   90.00
_cell.angle_beta   90.00
_cell.angle_gamma   90.00
#
_symmetry.space_group_name_H-M   'P 1'
#
loop_
_entity.id
_entity.type
_entity.pdbx_description
1 polymer ?
#
loop_
_entity_poly.entity_id
_entity_poly.type
_entity_poly.pdbx_seq_one_letter_code
_entity_poly.pdbx_strand_id
1 'polypeptide(L)'
;MNTAYRTHKNRMFQHYSVFNSKEEALEHPYPDMNKEEWTRVVIYSRARNFRLNIFIRPERLFYFIINCGNNCKCTMQRRSAINKENRAKLKIVHTSGARSFQRARALLKNPESDEISPALLYKKTHTNKDGMWTSEDARKIL
;
A
#
# COMPACT_ATOMS: atom_id res chain seq x y z
N MET A 1 -1.52 -14.71 -12.17
CA MET A 1 -1.86 -14.88 -10.73
C MET A 1 -1.87 -16.38 -10.45
N ASN A 2 -1.00 -16.88 -9.57
CA ASN A 2 -0.70 -18.32 -9.44
C ASN A 2 -1.87 -19.11 -8.80
N THR A 3 -2.46 -20.03 -9.56
CA THR A 3 -3.63 -20.84 -9.16
C THR A 3 -3.31 -21.80 -8.01
N ALA A 4 -2.10 -22.36 -7.95
CA ALA A 4 -1.67 -23.26 -6.89
C ALA A 4 -1.71 -22.61 -5.50
N TYR A 5 -1.26 -21.34 -5.41
CA TYR A 5 -1.31 -20.56 -4.18
C TYR A 5 -2.74 -20.32 -3.70
N ARG A 6 -3.67 -20.01 -4.62
CA ARG A 6 -5.09 -19.79 -4.28
C ARG A 6 -5.72 -21.08 -3.74
N THR A 7 -5.43 -22.22 -4.36
CA THR A 7 -5.92 -23.53 -3.91
C THR A 7 -5.39 -23.89 -2.54
N HIS A 8 -4.08 -23.75 -2.30
CA HIS A 8 -3.46 -24.05 -1.00
C HIS A 8 -4.04 -23.16 0.12
N LYS A 9 -4.15 -21.84 -0.13
CA LYS A 9 -4.77 -20.90 0.80
C LYS A 9 -6.22 -21.25 1.14
N ASN A 10 -7.01 -21.65 0.14
CA ASN A 10 -8.41 -22.04 0.37
C ASN A 10 -8.50 -23.32 1.22
N ARG A 11 -7.62 -24.31 1.00
CA ARG A 11 -7.57 -25.54 1.81
C ARG A 11 -7.23 -25.25 3.28
N MET A 12 -6.26 -24.38 3.54
CA MET A 12 -5.93 -23.94 4.90
C MET A 12 -7.12 -23.26 5.60
N PHE A 13 -7.85 -22.42 4.86
CA PHE A 13 -9.03 -21.74 5.42
C PHE A 13 -10.15 -22.73 5.75
N GLN A 14 -10.42 -23.71 4.88
CA GLN A 14 -11.40 -24.76 5.15
C GLN A 14 -11.03 -25.58 6.38
N HIS A 15 -9.76 -25.94 6.52
CA HIS A 15 -9.23 -26.63 7.71
C HIS A 15 -9.37 -25.79 8.98
N TYR A 16 -9.14 -24.48 8.94
CA TYR A 16 -9.36 -23.62 10.10
C TYR A 16 -10.86 -23.49 10.46
N SER A 17 -11.74 -23.47 9.46
CA SER A 17 -13.17 -23.15 9.63
C SER A 17 -13.98 -24.21 10.38
N VAL A 18 -13.45 -25.43 10.53
CA VAL A 18 -14.08 -26.50 11.30
C VAL A 18 -13.92 -26.34 12.81
N PHE A 19 -13.00 -25.49 13.28
CA PHE A 19 -12.76 -25.29 14.71
C PHE A 19 -13.59 -24.16 15.30
N ASN A 20 -14.14 -24.38 16.49
CA ASN A 20 -15.00 -23.41 17.16
C ASN A 20 -14.19 -22.35 17.93
N SER A 21 -12.99 -22.70 18.39
CA SER A 21 -12.09 -21.84 19.17
C SER A 21 -10.69 -21.75 18.55
N LYS A 22 -9.87 -20.79 19.02
CA LYS A 22 -8.48 -20.67 18.54
C LYS A 22 -7.59 -21.72 19.20
N GLU A 23 -7.87 -22.00 20.45
CA GLU A 23 -7.15 -22.93 21.31
C GLU A 23 -7.25 -24.34 20.71
N GLU A 24 -8.45 -24.72 20.26
CA GLU A 24 -8.69 -25.97 19.53
C GLU A 24 -7.95 -26.00 18.20
N ALA A 25 -7.99 -24.91 17.42
CA ALA A 25 -7.26 -24.85 16.15
C ALA A 25 -5.74 -24.96 16.34
N LEU A 26 -5.16 -24.40 17.41
CA LEU A 26 -3.72 -24.45 17.68
C LEU A 26 -3.19 -25.86 17.96
N GLU A 27 -4.02 -26.72 18.53
CA GLU A 27 -3.67 -28.14 18.76
C GLU A 27 -3.70 -28.98 17.48
N HIS A 28 -4.31 -28.47 16.39
CA HIS A 28 -4.52 -29.20 15.15
C HIS A 28 -3.87 -28.49 13.94
N PRO A 29 -2.52 -28.49 13.85
CA PRO A 29 -1.80 -27.84 12.77
C PRO A 29 -2.19 -28.38 11.39
N TYR A 30 -2.21 -27.49 10.40
CA TYR A 30 -2.44 -27.87 9.01
C TYR A 30 -1.34 -28.84 8.53
N PRO A 31 -1.66 -29.90 7.77
CA PRO A 31 -0.67 -30.85 7.27
C PRO A 31 0.47 -30.14 6.51
N ASP A 32 1.70 -30.62 6.72
CA ASP A 32 2.92 -30.07 6.10
C ASP A 32 3.31 -28.65 6.52
N MET A 33 2.68 -28.09 7.58
CA MET A 33 3.02 -26.78 8.14
C MET A 33 3.58 -26.92 9.56
N ASN A 34 4.63 -26.17 9.88
CA ASN A 34 5.19 -26.19 11.23
C ASN A 34 4.26 -25.45 12.22
N LYS A 35 4.41 -25.78 13.52
CA LYS A 35 3.55 -25.26 14.58
C LYS A 35 3.61 -23.73 14.71
N GLU A 36 4.77 -23.12 14.45
CA GLU A 36 4.96 -21.66 14.54
C GLU A 36 4.22 -20.91 13.43
N GLU A 37 4.33 -21.39 12.19
CA GLU A 37 3.64 -20.85 11.03
C GLU A 37 2.13 -21.02 11.16
N TRP A 38 1.68 -22.18 11.63
CA TRP A 38 0.27 -22.42 11.91
C TRP A 38 -0.27 -21.49 13.00
N THR A 39 0.50 -21.30 14.08
CA THR A 39 0.15 -20.38 15.16
C THR A 39 -0.03 -18.96 14.64
N ARG A 40 0.87 -18.49 13.76
CA ARG A 40 0.71 -17.19 13.09
C ARG A 40 -0.60 -17.15 12.31
N VAL A 41 -0.90 -18.16 11.49
CA VAL A 41 -2.15 -18.23 10.72
C VAL A 41 -3.38 -18.14 11.64
N VAL A 42 -3.46 -18.94 12.71
CA VAL A 42 -4.59 -18.94 13.66
C VAL A 42 -4.77 -17.60 14.36
N ILE A 43 -3.68 -16.98 14.82
CA ILE A 43 -3.71 -15.67 15.49
C ILE A 43 -4.32 -14.60 14.57
N TYR A 44 -3.90 -14.58 13.31
CA TYR A 44 -4.32 -13.59 12.31
C TYR A 44 -5.68 -13.91 11.65
N SER A 45 -6.22 -15.14 11.78
CA SER A 45 -7.44 -15.59 11.08
C SER A 45 -8.76 -15.05 11.66
N ARG A 46 -8.85 -14.76 12.97
CA ARG A 46 -10.12 -14.39 13.64
C ARG A 46 -10.33 -12.89 13.86
N ALA A 47 -9.45 -12.02 13.36
CA ALA A 47 -9.83 -10.63 13.19
C ALA A 47 -10.99 -10.63 12.19
N ARG A 48 -12.22 -10.32 12.62
CA ARG A 48 -13.49 -10.53 11.91
C ARG A 48 -13.59 -9.92 10.50
N ASN A 49 -12.52 -9.32 9.96
CA ASN A 49 -12.43 -8.87 8.58
C ASN A 49 -11.15 -9.31 7.83
N PHE A 50 -10.37 -10.27 8.32
CA PHE A 50 -9.13 -10.67 7.64
C PHE A 50 -9.37 -11.74 6.57
N ARG A 51 -9.43 -11.28 5.30
CA ARG A 51 -8.89 -12.08 4.19
C ARG A 51 -7.41 -12.31 4.50
N LEU A 52 -7.04 -13.54 4.84
CA LEU A 52 -5.66 -13.99 5.07
C LEU A 52 -4.76 -13.71 3.84
N ASN A 53 -4.27 -12.48 3.70
CA ASN A 53 -3.10 -12.17 2.87
C ASN A 53 -1.90 -12.10 3.80
N ILE A 54 -1.64 -13.16 4.57
CA ILE A 54 -0.36 -13.27 5.27
C ILE A 54 0.66 -13.64 4.20
N PHE A 55 1.34 -12.61 3.72
CA PHE A 55 2.47 -12.70 2.83
C PHE A 55 3.68 -13.10 3.67
N ILE A 56 3.89 -14.41 3.87
CA ILE A 56 5.13 -14.90 4.47
C ILE A 56 6.20 -14.88 3.35
N ARG A 57 6.99 -13.80 3.31
CA ARG A 57 8.31 -13.77 2.65
C ARG A 57 9.37 -13.43 3.71
N PRO A 58 10.56 -14.04 3.69
CA PRO A 58 11.43 -14.08 4.87
C PRO A 58 12.24 -12.81 5.12
N GLU A 59 12.29 -11.84 4.20
CA GLU A 59 13.43 -10.91 4.21
C GLU A 59 13.19 -9.43 4.46
N ARG A 60 12.00 -8.84 4.29
CA ARG A 60 11.91 -7.37 4.40
C ARG A 60 10.59 -6.85 4.97
N LEU A 61 10.74 -6.15 6.09
CA LEU A 61 9.82 -5.19 6.70
C LEU A 61 8.97 -4.45 5.65
N PHE A 62 7.71 -4.86 5.49
CA PHE A 62 6.70 -4.09 4.76
C PHE A 62 5.41 -4.03 5.58
N TYR A 63 5.53 -3.50 6.79
CA TYR A 63 4.48 -3.45 7.80
C TYR A 63 3.42 -2.36 7.56
N PHE A 64 3.13 -1.99 6.30
CA PHE A 64 2.22 -0.86 6.03
C PHE A 64 1.05 -1.12 5.07
N ILE A 65 0.95 -2.29 4.42
CA ILE A 65 -0.09 -2.47 3.37
C ILE A 65 -1.00 -3.68 3.61
N ILE A 66 -1.25 -4.16 4.83
CA ILE A 66 -2.30 -5.19 5.03
C ILE A 66 -3.11 -4.93 6.31
N ASN A 67 -3.73 -3.76 6.40
CA ASN A 67 -4.84 -3.49 7.32
C ASN A 67 -6.07 -2.97 6.57
N CYS A 68 -6.31 -3.49 5.36
CA CYS A 68 -7.58 -3.31 4.64
C CYS A 68 -8.12 -4.68 4.23
N GLY A 69 -8.53 -5.47 5.22
CA GLY A 69 -9.48 -6.56 5.03
C GLY A 69 -10.86 -6.09 5.51
N ASN A 70 -11.81 -6.03 4.58
CA ASN A 70 -13.26 -6.25 4.68
C ASN A 70 -14.19 -5.57 5.73
N ASN A 71 -13.96 -4.30 6.13
CA ASN A 71 -15.12 -3.43 6.49
C ASN A 71 -14.87 -1.91 6.29
N CYS A 72 -14.23 -1.54 5.19
CA CYS A 72 -13.57 -0.23 5.08
C CYS A 72 -14.36 0.84 4.29
N LYS A 73 -15.70 0.93 4.37
CA LYS A 73 -16.36 2.18 3.96
C LYS A 73 -16.01 3.30 4.95
N CYS A 74 -16.20 3.07 6.24
CA CYS A 74 -15.98 4.10 7.27
C CYS A 74 -14.51 4.54 7.39
N THR A 75 -13.53 3.63 7.28
CA THR A 75 -12.11 3.99 7.35
C THR A 75 -11.58 4.63 6.07
N MET A 76 -12.08 4.25 4.89
CA MET A 76 -11.73 4.91 3.63
C MET A 76 -12.40 6.27 3.50
N GLN A 77 -13.66 6.42 3.94
CA GLN A 77 -14.34 7.70 4.03
C GLN A 77 -13.63 8.62 5.01
N ARG A 78 -13.23 8.13 6.19
CA ARG A 78 -12.43 8.89 7.16
C ARG A 78 -11.07 9.30 6.59
N ARG A 79 -10.32 8.37 5.98
CA ARG A 79 -9.03 8.68 5.33
C ARG A 79 -9.21 9.64 4.15
N SER A 80 -10.28 9.51 3.37
CA SER A 80 -10.60 10.41 2.27
C SER A 80 -10.96 11.81 2.79
N ALA A 81 -11.71 11.92 3.88
CA ALA A 81 -12.03 13.18 4.52
C ALA A 81 -10.76 13.87 5.03
N ILE A 82 -9.92 13.15 5.78
CA ILE A 82 -8.61 13.62 6.23
C ILE A 82 -7.74 14.04 5.04
N ASN A 83 -7.67 13.23 3.99
CA ASN A 83 -6.89 13.56 2.79
C ASN A 83 -7.45 14.79 2.06
N LYS A 84 -8.78 15.01 2.08
CA LYS A 84 -9.41 16.19 1.50
C LYS A 84 -9.12 17.45 2.33
N GLU A 85 -9.20 17.36 3.65
CA GLU A 85 -8.82 18.45 4.56
C GLU A 85 -7.34 18.79 4.45
N ASN A 86 -6.47 17.77 4.41
CA ASN A 86 -5.03 17.98 4.23
C ASN A 86 -4.72 18.58 2.87
N ARG A 87 -5.44 18.17 1.82
CA ARG A 87 -5.31 18.78 0.49
C ARG A 87 -5.78 20.25 0.49
N ALA A 88 -6.82 20.59 1.26
CA ALA A 88 -7.29 21.98 1.38
C ALA A 88 -6.30 22.88 2.13
N LYS A 89 -5.47 22.31 3.02
CA LYS A 89 -4.40 23.03 3.74
C LYS A 89 -3.13 23.23 2.91
N LEU A 90 -3.03 22.60 1.74
CA LEU A 90 -1.85 22.67 0.89
C LEU A 90 -1.77 24.03 0.19
N LYS A 91 -0.74 24.83 0.52
CA LYS A 91 -0.53 26.17 -0.07
C LYS A 91 0.00 26.13 -1.51
N ILE A 92 0.80 25.11 -1.82
CA ILE A 92 1.44 24.95 -3.13
C ILE A 92 0.89 23.72 -3.82
N VAL A 93 0.13 23.95 -4.89
CA VAL A 93 -0.51 22.89 -5.66
C VAL A 93 0.39 22.49 -6.82
N HIS A 94 0.61 21.19 -7.00
CA HIS A 94 1.25 20.63 -8.19
C HIS A 94 0.20 20.15 -9.19
N THR A 95 0.54 20.16 -10.48
CA THR A 95 -0.34 19.71 -11.57
C THR A 95 -0.17 18.23 -11.88
N SER A 96 0.93 17.63 -11.43
CA SER A 96 1.35 16.29 -11.83
C SER A 96 0.86 15.20 -10.86
N GLY A 97 -0.06 14.34 -11.32
CA GLY A 97 -0.37 13.09 -10.61
C GLY A 97 0.82 12.12 -10.57
N ALA A 98 0.71 11.04 -9.79
CA ALA A 98 1.82 10.10 -9.54
C ALA A 98 2.49 9.56 -10.81
N ARG A 99 1.70 9.15 -11.83
CA ARG A 99 2.23 8.67 -13.12
C ARG A 99 2.92 9.78 -13.91
N SER A 100 2.38 10.99 -13.92
CA SER A 100 2.97 12.14 -14.59
C SER A 100 4.28 12.56 -13.93
N PHE A 101 4.34 12.50 -12.60
CA PHE A 101 5.55 12.77 -11.83
C PHE A 101 6.66 11.75 -12.14
N GLN A 102 6.34 10.45 -12.18
CA GLN A 102 7.28 9.41 -12.59
C GLN A 102 7.81 9.65 -14.01
N ARG A 103 6.94 10.02 -14.95
CA ARG A 103 7.33 10.35 -16.31
C ARG A 103 8.25 11.59 -16.37
N ALA A 104 7.92 12.65 -15.63
CA ALA A 104 8.75 13.85 -15.56
C ALA A 104 10.14 13.56 -14.99
N ARG A 105 10.22 12.71 -13.95
CA ARG A 105 11.49 12.22 -13.41
C ARG A 105 12.31 11.46 -14.43
N ALA A 106 11.69 10.56 -15.20
CA ALA A 106 12.39 9.80 -16.23
C ALA A 106 12.89 10.68 -17.39
N LEU A 107 12.13 11.70 -17.78
CA LEU A 107 12.51 12.62 -18.86
C LEU A 107 13.62 13.60 -18.45
N LEU A 108 13.65 14.01 -17.19
CA LEU A 108 14.65 14.96 -16.66
C LEU A 108 15.86 14.25 -16.04
N LYS A 109 15.94 12.93 -16.17
CA LYS A 109 17.09 12.15 -15.74
C LYS A 109 18.19 12.34 -16.78
N ASN A 110 19.37 12.76 -16.34
CA ASN A 110 20.49 12.87 -17.27
C ASN A 110 20.87 11.47 -17.77
N PRO A 111 21.20 11.32 -19.06
CA PRO A 111 21.64 10.02 -19.57
C PRO A 111 23.06 9.67 -19.08
N GLU A 112 23.87 10.68 -18.73
CA GLU A 112 25.24 10.53 -18.25
C GLU A 112 25.34 10.40 -16.74
N SER A 113 24.37 10.94 -15.99
CA SER A 113 24.31 10.82 -14.54
C SER A 113 22.91 10.40 -14.10
N ASP A 114 22.83 9.44 -13.17
CA ASP A 114 21.54 9.00 -12.61
C ASP A 114 20.83 10.07 -11.75
N GLU A 115 21.38 11.29 -11.73
CA GLU A 115 20.91 12.43 -10.97
C GLU A 115 19.81 13.20 -11.71
N ILE A 116 18.83 13.67 -10.95
CA ILE A 116 17.74 14.52 -11.44
C ILE A 116 17.88 15.85 -10.73
N SER A 117 17.98 16.95 -11.49
CA SER A 117 17.96 18.29 -10.90
C SER A 117 16.63 18.54 -10.17
N PRO A 118 16.64 18.70 -8.84
CA PRO A 118 15.41 18.88 -8.07
C PRO A 118 14.66 20.15 -8.48
N ALA A 119 15.38 21.22 -8.84
CA ALA A 119 14.82 22.49 -9.28
C ALA A 119 14.05 22.36 -10.61
N LEU A 120 14.62 21.65 -11.58
CA LEU A 120 13.96 21.42 -12.87
C LEU A 120 12.72 20.54 -12.72
N LEU A 121 12.80 19.50 -11.89
CA LEU A 121 11.66 18.65 -11.59
C LEU A 121 10.54 19.42 -10.88
N TYR A 122 10.89 20.27 -9.93
CA TYR A 122 9.95 21.13 -9.23
C TYR A 122 9.25 22.10 -10.21
N LYS A 123 10.01 22.80 -11.06
CA LYS A 123 9.44 23.69 -12.09
C LYS A 123 8.50 22.95 -13.04
N LYS A 124 8.86 21.75 -13.50
CA LYS A 124 8.04 20.96 -14.43
C LYS A 124 6.72 20.49 -13.81
N THR A 125 6.68 20.29 -12.49
CA THR A 125 5.51 19.73 -11.78
C THR A 125 4.58 20.79 -11.20
N HIS A 126 5.01 22.05 -11.14
CA HIS A 126 4.28 23.21 -10.60
C HIS A 126 3.99 24.28 -11.67
N THR A 127 4.06 23.90 -12.94
CA THR A 127 3.66 24.71 -14.08
C THR A 127 2.51 24.04 -14.85
N ASN A 128 1.67 24.85 -15.47
CA ASN A 128 0.58 24.42 -16.35
C ASN A 128 1.11 24.06 -17.76
N LYS A 129 0.23 23.57 -18.63
CA LYS A 129 0.57 23.27 -20.04
C LYS A 129 1.12 24.50 -20.77
N ASP A 130 0.64 25.69 -20.41
CA ASP A 130 1.05 26.98 -20.98
C ASP A 130 2.34 27.52 -20.35
N GLY A 131 2.98 26.77 -19.44
CA GLY A 131 4.21 27.18 -18.76
C GLY A 131 4.03 28.15 -17.60
N MET A 132 2.80 28.62 -17.35
CA MET A 132 2.47 29.48 -16.21
C MET A 132 2.54 28.72 -14.88
N TRP A 133 3.01 29.38 -13.83
CA TRP A 133 3.06 28.82 -12.47
C TRP A 133 1.66 28.58 -11.90
N THR A 134 1.51 27.51 -11.14
CA THR A 134 0.22 27.17 -10.48
C THR A 134 -0.10 28.10 -9.32
N SER A 135 0.92 28.69 -8.70
CA SER A 135 0.78 29.69 -7.63
C SER A 135 2.03 30.56 -7.57
N GLU A 136 1.85 31.79 -7.11
CA GLU A 136 2.94 32.73 -6.89
C GLU A 136 3.89 32.25 -5.78
N ASP A 137 3.36 31.57 -4.76
CA ASP A 137 4.16 30.97 -3.71
C ASP A 137 5.03 29.81 -4.23
N ALA A 138 4.55 29.04 -5.21
CA ALA A 138 5.37 28.02 -5.86
C ALA A 138 6.54 28.64 -6.64
N ARG A 139 6.32 29.79 -7.29
CA ARG A 139 7.34 30.52 -8.02
C ARG A 139 8.46 31.03 -7.10
N LYS A 140 8.09 31.50 -5.90
CA LYS A 140 9.04 32.06 -4.90
C LYS A 140 9.94 31.04 -4.21
N ILE A 141 9.70 29.74 -4.41
CA ILE A 141 10.51 28.66 -3.81
C ILE A 141 11.81 28.40 -4.59
N LEU A 142 11.82 28.75 -5.89
CA LEU A 142 13.02 28.67 -6.74
C LEU A 142 13.70 30.03 -6.83
#